data_AF-A0A831T9H0-F1
#
_entry.id   AF-A0A831T9H0-F1
#
_cell.length_a   1.000
_cell.length_b   1.000
_cell.length_c   1.000
_cell.angle_alpha   90.00
_cell.angle_beta   90.00
_cell.angle_gamma   90.00
#
_symmetry.space_group_name_H-M   'P 1'
#
loop_
_entity.id
_entity.type
_entity.pdbx_description
1 polymer ?
#
loop_
_entity_poly.entity_id
_entity_poly.type
_entity_poly.pdbx_seq_one_letter_code
_entity_poly.pdbx_strand_id
1 'polypeptide(L)'
;MRKYHWKLSAPLALVLLLGSGTGYGQPPAQPSSDPKLDQLLARWEKETSRCETLAVDVVCSRKNPVFNRTEKLVGYAKFMRLSNGEYAARLELRSQEDPNRYEKYICTGGYIYVFRP
;
A
#
# COMPACT_ATOMS: atom_id res chain seq x y z
N MET A 1 -3.82 34.91 14.63
CA MET A 1 -2.45 34.60 15.08
C MET A 1 -2.43 34.55 16.60
N ARG A 2 -2.28 33.35 17.18
CA ARG A 2 -2.00 33.16 18.61
C ARG A 2 -0.89 32.12 18.71
N LYS A 3 0.28 32.57 19.16
CA LYS A 3 1.48 31.77 19.35
C LYS A 3 1.43 31.21 20.77
N TYR A 4 1.39 29.89 20.91
CA TYR A 4 1.63 29.24 22.19
C TYR A 4 2.99 28.54 22.11
N HIS A 5 4.00 29.19 22.69
CA HIS A 5 5.30 28.61 22.94
C HIS A 5 5.24 27.89 24.28
N TRP A 6 5.30 26.56 24.27
CA TRP A 6 5.63 25.79 25.47
C TRP A 6 7.03 25.21 25.26
N LYS A 7 8.03 25.85 25.88
CA LYS A 7 9.34 25.26 26.11
C LYS A 7 9.28 24.62 27.51
N LEU A 8 9.37 23.30 27.58
CA LEU A 8 9.89 22.63 28.77
C LEU A 8 10.97 21.65 28.31
N SER A 9 12.21 22.12 28.41
CA SER A 9 13.40 21.29 28.44
C SER A 9 13.66 20.91 29.90
N ALA A 10 13.71 19.61 30.21
CA ALA A 10 14.80 18.96 30.95
C ALA A 10 14.36 17.57 31.46
N PRO A 11 15.28 16.59 31.48
CA PRO A 11 14.98 15.18 31.65
C PRO A 11 15.04 14.76 33.12
N LEU A 12 14.24 13.78 33.52
CA LEU A 12 14.51 13.03 34.74
C LEU A 12 14.18 11.55 34.51
N ALA A 13 15.23 10.79 34.27
CA ALA A 13 15.19 9.34 34.37
C ALA A 13 15.03 8.98 35.86
N LEU A 14 13.97 8.24 36.19
CA LEU A 14 13.88 7.50 37.43
C LEU A 14 13.46 6.07 37.10
N VAL A 15 14.47 5.22 37.01
CA VAL A 15 14.37 3.77 37.08
C VAL A 15 14.13 3.40 38.54
N LEU A 16 13.09 2.63 38.84
CA LEU A 16 12.93 1.72 40.01
C LEU A 16 11.64 0.91 39.75
N LEU A 17 11.72 -0.30 39.19
CA LEU A 17 11.87 -1.61 39.85
C LEU A 17 10.57 -2.15 40.50
N LEU A 18 10.26 -3.40 40.13
CA LEU A 18 9.37 -4.39 40.78
C LEU A 18 7.91 -4.46 40.29
N GLY A 19 7.74 -5.06 39.11
CA GLY A 19 6.53 -5.75 38.69
C GLY A 19 6.86 -7.18 38.27
N SER A 20 6.71 -8.13 39.19
CA SER A 20 6.80 -9.57 38.91
C SER A 20 5.52 -10.00 38.19
N GLY A 21 5.60 -10.20 36.87
CA GLY A 21 4.53 -10.86 36.11
C GLY A 21 4.01 -10.08 34.91
N THR A 22 4.83 -9.99 33.87
CA THR A 22 4.35 -9.99 32.48
C THR A 22 5.44 -10.64 31.66
N GLY A 23 5.12 -11.75 30.99
CA GLY A 23 6.05 -12.39 30.06
C GLY A 23 6.56 -11.35 29.08
N TYR A 24 7.86 -11.13 29.09
CA TYR A 24 8.54 -10.34 28.08
C TYR A 24 8.35 -11.08 26.76
N GLY A 25 7.38 -10.64 25.97
CA GLY A 25 7.33 -10.95 24.54
C GLY A 25 8.64 -10.46 23.96
N GLN A 26 9.54 -11.39 23.64
CA GLN A 26 10.71 -11.09 22.82
C GLN A 26 10.20 -10.28 21.63
N PRO A 27 10.74 -9.07 21.37
CA PRO A 27 10.35 -8.34 20.17
C PRO A 27 10.51 -9.29 18.98
N PRO A 28 9.52 -9.38 18.09
CA PRO A 28 9.55 -10.33 16.99
C PRO A 28 10.90 -10.17 16.29
N ALA A 29 11.62 -11.28 16.14
CA ALA A 29 12.94 -11.29 15.51
C ALA A 29 12.82 -10.56 14.18
N GLN A 30 13.55 -9.46 14.02
CA GLN A 30 13.56 -8.76 12.74
C GLN A 30 14.03 -9.75 11.68
N PRO A 31 13.31 -9.87 10.55
CA PRO A 31 13.74 -10.73 9.48
C PRO A 31 15.17 -10.34 9.10
N SER A 32 16.04 -11.35 9.00
CA SER A 32 17.42 -11.15 8.56
C SER A 32 17.42 -10.45 7.20
N SER A 33 18.23 -9.41 7.03
CA SER A 33 18.39 -8.74 5.73
C SER A 33 18.85 -9.75 4.69
N ASP A 34 18.06 -9.96 3.64
CA ASP A 34 18.43 -10.75 2.47
C ASP A 34 19.01 -9.80 1.41
N PRO A 35 20.33 -9.83 1.15
CA PRO A 35 20.98 -8.89 0.22
C PRO A 35 20.39 -8.93 -1.18
N LYS A 36 19.84 -10.07 -1.63
CA LYS A 36 19.25 -10.21 -2.96
C LYS A 36 17.90 -9.53 -3.02
N LEU A 37 17.08 -9.68 -1.98
CA LEU A 37 15.81 -8.99 -1.87
C LEU A 37 16.02 -7.48 -1.83
N ASP A 38 16.97 -7.01 -1.03
CA ASP A 38 17.29 -5.58 -0.90
C ASP A 38 17.70 -4.98 -2.25
N GLN A 39 18.52 -5.69 -3.03
CA GLN A 39 18.91 -5.25 -4.37
C GLN A 39 17.71 -5.16 -5.34
N LEU A 40 16.79 -6.12 -5.28
CA LEU A 40 15.58 -6.12 -6.11
C LEU A 40 14.66 -4.96 -5.74
N LEU A 41 14.49 -4.68 -4.44
CA LEU A 41 13.69 -3.56 -3.94
C LEU A 41 14.29 -2.21 -4.35
N ALA A 42 15.60 -2.03 -4.19
CA ALA A 42 16.29 -0.80 -4.59
C ALA A 42 16.17 -0.56 -6.11
N ARG A 43 16.26 -1.61 -6.93
CA ARG A 43 16.03 -1.49 -8.37
C ARG A 43 14.57 -1.12 -8.67
N TRP A 44 13.61 -1.79 -8.03
CA TRP A 44 12.19 -1.51 -8.22
C TRP A 44 11.83 -0.07 -7.83
N GLU A 45 12.34 0.43 -6.70
CA GLU A 45 12.16 1.82 -6.26
C GLU A 45 12.76 2.82 -7.25
N LYS A 46 13.97 2.54 -7.77
CA LYS A 46 14.62 3.37 -8.78
C LYS A 46 13.82 3.44 -10.08
N GLU A 47 13.26 2.33 -10.56
CA GLU A 47 12.47 2.32 -11.80
C GLU A 47 11.09 2.98 -11.60
N THR A 48 10.42 2.70 -10.48
CA THR A 48 9.09 3.27 -10.18
C THR A 48 9.15 4.77 -9.88
N SER A 49 10.19 5.27 -9.22
CA SER A 49 10.37 6.70 -8.92
C SER A 49 10.50 7.59 -10.16
N ARG A 50 10.86 7.02 -11.32
CA ARG A 50 10.96 7.69 -12.62
C ARG A 50 9.64 7.69 -13.41
N CYS A 51 8.65 6.92 -12.96
CA CYS A 51 7.37 6.84 -13.64
C CYS A 51 6.51 8.04 -13.26
N GLU A 52 6.33 8.98 -14.19
CA GLU A 52 5.44 10.13 -14.01
C GLU A 52 4.00 9.80 -14.40
N THR A 53 3.82 9.04 -15.48
CA THR A 53 2.52 8.59 -15.97
C THR A 53 2.62 7.19 -16.57
N LEU A 54 1.58 6.38 -16.38
CA LEU A 54 1.46 5.06 -17.00
C LEU A 54 0.00 4.83 -17.40
N ALA A 55 -0.22 4.33 -18.62
CA ALA A 55 -1.53 3.88 -19.09
C ALA A 55 -1.34 2.56 -19.81
N VAL A 56 -2.09 1.53 -19.38
CA VAL A 56 -1.96 0.16 -19.91
C VAL A 56 -3.32 -0.52 -19.96
N ASP A 57 -3.47 -1.41 -20.93
CA ASP A 57 -4.56 -2.38 -20.94
C ASP A 57 -4.22 -3.53 -19.98
N VAL A 58 -5.23 -4.03 -19.27
CA VAL A 58 -5.09 -5.03 -18.22
C VAL A 58 -6.02 -6.20 -18.49
N VAL A 59 -5.46 -7.41 -18.43
CA VAL A 59 -6.21 -8.66 -18.38
C VAL A 59 -5.95 -9.31 -17.03
N CYS A 60 -6.99 -9.47 -16.23
CA CYS A 60 -6.94 -10.11 -14.92
C CYS A 60 -7.62 -11.47 -14.99
N SER A 61 -6.90 -12.52 -14.57
CA SER A 61 -7.43 -13.88 -14.45
C SER A 61 -7.40 -14.29 -12.98
N ARG A 62 -8.57 -14.58 -12.40
CA ARG A 62 -8.72 -14.97 -11.00
C ARG A 62 -9.27 -16.37 -10.89
N LYS A 63 -8.51 -17.26 -10.26
CA LYS A 63 -8.96 -18.62 -9.95
C LYS A 63 -9.55 -18.64 -8.55
N ASN A 64 -10.81 -19.03 -8.44
CA ASN A 64 -11.44 -19.38 -7.17
C ASN A 64 -11.25 -20.89 -6.96
N PRO A 65 -10.39 -21.32 -6.02
CA PRO A 65 -10.12 -22.74 -5.80
C PRO A 65 -11.31 -23.48 -5.17
N VAL A 66 -12.19 -22.78 -4.43
CA VAL A 66 -13.35 -23.37 -3.75
C VAL A 66 -14.38 -23.86 -4.78
N PHE A 67 -14.65 -23.05 -5.81
CA PHE A 67 -15.63 -23.38 -6.85
C PHE A 67 -14.99 -23.90 -8.15
N ASN A 68 -13.67 -24.11 -8.16
CA ASN A 68 -12.87 -24.43 -9.35
C ASN A 68 -13.24 -23.56 -10.58
N ARG A 69 -13.56 -22.28 -10.33
CA ARG A 69 -13.97 -21.34 -11.38
C ARG A 69 -12.85 -20.35 -11.64
N THR A 70 -12.57 -20.08 -12.91
CA THR A 70 -11.69 -18.99 -13.31
C THR A 70 -12.54 -17.85 -13.87
N GLU A 71 -12.36 -16.67 -13.31
CA GLU A 71 -12.96 -15.43 -13.80
C GLU A 71 -11.93 -14.65 -14.61
N LYS A 72 -12.35 -14.10 -15.75
CA LYS A 72 -11.54 -13.21 -16.58
C LYS A 72 -12.16 -11.83 -16.64
N LEU A 73 -11.38 -10.83 -16.29
CA LEU A 73 -11.75 -9.43 -16.36
C LEU A 73 -10.76 -8.70 -17.28
N VAL A 74 -11.28 -7.76 -18.06
CA VAL A 74 -10.47 -6.92 -18.95
C VAL A 74 -10.77 -5.45 -18.73
N GLY A 75 -9.79 -4.60 -18.97
CA GLY A 75 -9.97 -3.16 -18.91
C GLY A 75 -8.63 -2.46 -18.94
N TYR A 76 -8.47 -1.42 -18.13
CA TYR A 76 -7.29 -0.56 -18.17
C TYR A 76 -6.86 -0.08 -16.79
N ALA A 77 -5.59 0.24 -16.67
CA ALA A 77 -5.01 0.92 -15.53
C ALA A 77 -4.37 2.23 -15.99
N LYS A 78 -4.54 3.27 -15.19
CA LYS A 78 -3.90 4.57 -15.35
C LYS A 78 -3.24 4.98 -14.05
N PHE A 79 -2.08 5.57 -14.12
CA PHE A 79 -1.33 6.11 -13.00
C PHE A 79 -0.70 7.44 -13.41
N MET A 80 -0.61 8.36 -12.45
CA MET A 80 0.02 9.65 -12.62
C MET A 80 0.57 10.16 -11.28
N ARG A 81 1.76 10.75 -11.32
CA ARG A 81 2.29 11.56 -10.23
C ARG A 81 1.70 12.96 -10.28
N LEU A 82 1.19 13.43 -9.15
CA LEU A 82 0.58 14.74 -9.01
C LEU A 82 1.65 15.79 -8.70
N SER A 83 1.36 17.05 -9.02
CA SER A 83 2.27 18.19 -8.80
C SER A 83 2.59 18.43 -7.32
N ASN A 84 1.73 17.98 -6.41
CA ASN A 84 1.94 18.02 -4.96
C ASN A 84 2.80 16.85 -4.42
N GLY A 85 3.31 15.98 -5.30
CA GLY A 85 4.13 14.82 -4.93
C GLY A 85 3.34 13.56 -4.56
N GLU A 86 2.01 13.63 -4.51
CA GLU A 86 1.15 12.45 -4.33
C GLU A 86 0.95 11.68 -5.65
N TYR A 87 0.21 10.57 -5.58
CA TYR A 87 -0.09 9.72 -6.73
C TYR A 87 -1.59 9.60 -6.95
N ALA A 88 -2.02 9.63 -8.20
CA ALA A 88 -3.36 9.26 -8.61
C ALA A 88 -3.31 7.99 -9.44
N ALA A 89 -4.24 7.06 -9.18
CA ALA A 89 -4.36 5.85 -9.98
C ALA A 89 -5.83 5.49 -10.22
N ARG A 90 -6.10 4.84 -11.33
CA ARG A 90 -7.41 4.28 -11.66
C ARG A 90 -7.22 2.90 -12.26
N LEU A 91 -7.95 1.93 -11.74
CA LEU A 91 -8.11 0.61 -12.33
C LEU A 91 -9.58 0.42 -12.64
N GLU A 92 -9.91 0.06 -13.87
CA GLU A 92 -11.25 -0.31 -14.28
C GLU A 92 -11.20 -1.62 -15.03
N LEU A 93 -11.93 -2.61 -14.52
CA LEU A 93 -11.99 -3.96 -15.02
C LEU A 93 -13.45 -4.36 -15.17
N ARG A 94 -13.78 -5.10 -16.23
CA ARG A 94 -15.12 -5.62 -16.48
C ARG A 94 -15.03 -7.07 -16.91
N SER A 95 -16.00 -7.88 -16.49
CA SER A 95 -16.10 -9.26 -16.95
C SER A 95 -16.48 -9.28 -18.43
N GLN A 96 -15.86 -10.19 -19.18
CA GLN A 96 -16.25 -10.43 -20.56
C GLN A 96 -17.56 -11.23 -20.66
N GLU A 97 -17.90 -11.99 -19.62
CA GLU A 97 -19.11 -12.83 -19.57
C GLU A 97 -20.35 -12.05 -19.10
N ASP A 98 -20.17 -11.11 -18.17
CA ASP A 98 -21.24 -10.34 -17.55
C ASP A 98 -20.82 -8.87 -17.40
N PRO A 99 -21.29 -7.96 -18.28
CA PRO A 99 -20.91 -6.55 -18.23
C PRO A 99 -21.34 -5.81 -16.95
N ASN A 100 -22.34 -6.32 -16.21
CA ASN A 100 -22.75 -5.74 -14.94
C ASN A 100 -21.76 -6.09 -13.83
N ARG A 101 -20.91 -7.09 -14.02
CA ARG A 101 -19.81 -7.41 -13.11
C ARG A 101 -18.57 -6.63 -13.49
N TYR A 102 -18.28 -5.62 -12.68
CA TYR A 102 -17.11 -4.76 -12.86
C TYR A 102 -16.41 -4.47 -11.54
N GLU A 103 -15.16 -4.06 -11.64
CA GLU A 103 -14.39 -3.52 -10.54
C GLU A 103 -13.76 -2.21 -10.95
N LYS A 104 -13.95 -1.20 -10.12
CA LYS A 104 -13.31 0.09 -10.32
C LYS A 104 -12.67 0.55 -9.02
N TYR A 105 -11.40 0.88 -9.10
CA TYR A 105 -10.61 1.44 -8.02
C TYR A 105 -10.09 2.81 -8.45
N ILE A 106 -10.24 3.81 -7.59
CA ILE A 106 -9.64 5.13 -7.80
C ILE A 106 -8.82 5.46 -6.57
N CYS A 107 -7.52 5.71 -6.76
CA CYS A 107 -6.62 6.23 -5.75
C CYS A 107 -6.40 7.72 -5.99
N THR A 108 -6.54 8.54 -4.95
CA THR A 108 -6.28 9.99 -4.97
C THR A 108 -5.35 10.35 -3.81
N GLY A 109 -4.08 9.94 -3.89
CA GLY A 109 -3.10 10.12 -2.82
C GLY A 109 -3.46 9.26 -1.60
N GLY A 110 -3.99 9.89 -0.56
CA GLY A 110 -4.30 9.23 0.72
C GLY A 110 -5.56 8.37 0.76
N TYR A 111 -6.38 8.35 -0.30
CA TYR A 111 -7.67 7.65 -0.32
C TYR A 111 -7.80 6.68 -1.49
N ILE A 112 -8.44 5.54 -1.25
CA ILE A 112 -8.85 4.58 -2.27
C ILE A 112 -10.36 4.43 -2.24
N TYR A 113 -11.00 4.74 -3.37
CA TYR A 113 -12.42 4.52 -3.61
C TYR A 113 -12.62 3.22 -4.38
N VAL A 114 -13.57 2.41 -3.92
CA VAL A 114 -13.89 1.11 -4.49
C VAL A 114 -15.35 1.12 -4.96
N PHE A 115 -15.57 0.74 -6.21
CA PHE A 115 -16.91 0.58 -6.79
C PHE A 115 -17.05 -0.84 -7.30
N ARG A 116 -18.04 -1.55 -6.77
CA ARG A 116 -18.47 -2.89 -7.19
C ARG A 116 -20.00 -2.96 -7.11
N PRO A 117 -20.65 -3.80 -7.93
CA PRO A 117 -22.08 -4.09 -7.82
C PRO A 117 -22.47 -4.68 -6.47
#